data_AF-A0A8D1GWJ9-F1
#
_entry.id   AF-A0A8D1GWJ9-F1
#
_cell.length_a   1.000
_cell.length_b   1.000
_cell.length_c   1.000
_cell.angle_alpha   90.00
_cell.angle_beta   90.00
_cell.angle_gamma   90.00
#
_symmetry.space_group_name_H-M   'P 1'
#
loop_
_entity.id
_entity.type
_entity.pdbx_description
1 polymer ?
#
loop_
_entity_poly.entity_id
_entity_poly.type
_entity_poly.pdbx_seq_one_letter_code
_entity_poly.pdbx_strand_id
1 'polypeptide(L)'
;MAPLLALLLVALVGLPVAQALECHVCAYEGENCFNPMPCPAMVAYCMTTRTYYTQTKMKVSKSCVPRCFETVYDGYSKHASTTSCCQYDLCNGAGLTAPATLALALILLATLWGLL
;
A
#
# COMPACT_ATOMS: atom_id res chain seq x y z
N MET A 1 19.81 15.93 33.36
CA MET A 1 19.60 14.71 32.54
C MET A 1 18.23 14.69 31.85
N ALA A 2 17.14 15.04 32.54
CA ALA A 2 15.78 15.10 31.96
C ALA A 2 15.61 15.94 30.67
N PRO A 3 16.17 17.17 30.53
CA PRO A 3 15.93 17.99 29.34
C PRO A 3 16.62 17.44 28.09
N LEU A 4 17.77 16.77 28.27
CA LEU A 4 18.56 16.21 27.17
C LEU A 4 17.88 14.94 26.60
N LEU A 5 17.25 14.16 27.48
CA LEU A 5 16.45 12.98 27.12
C LEU A 5 15.17 13.39 26.38
N ALA A 6 14.49 14.45 26.82
CA ALA A 6 13.34 15.02 26.11
C ALA A 6 13.71 15.54 24.71
N LEU A 7 14.86 16.23 24.58
CA LEU A 7 15.36 16.70 23.29
C LEU A 7 15.65 15.53 22.33
N LEU A 8 16.23 14.44 22.84
CA LEU A 8 16.55 13.24 22.07
C LEU A 8 15.28 12.56 21.52
N LEU A 9 14.22 12.47 22.34
CA LEU A 9 12.94 11.89 21.94
C LEU A 9 12.25 12.72 20.85
N VAL A 10 12.25 14.06 20.99
CA VAL A 10 11.70 14.96 19.97
C VAL A 10 12.48 14.84 18.65
N ALA A 11 13.82 14.73 18.73
CA ALA A 11 14.64 14.53 17.56
C ALA A 11 14.30 13.20 16.85
N LEU A 12 14.19 12.09 17.58
CA LEU A 12 13.85 10.77 17.01
C LEU A 12 12.48 10.75 16.32
N VAL A 13 11.47 11.41 16.89
CA VAL A 13 10.12 11.49 16.30
C VAL A 13 10.09 12.42 15.09
N GLY A 14 10.99 13.39 15.02
CA GLY A 14 11.12 14.33 13.91
C GLY A 14 11.93 13.83 12.71
N LEU A 15 12.61 12.68 12.81
CA LEU A 15 13.32 12.12 11.65
C LEU A 15 12.31 11.62 10.63
N PRO A 16 12.35 12.12 9.37
CA PRO A 16 11.56 11.53 8.30
C PRO A 16 12.10 10.11 8.09
N VAL A 17 11.34 9.11 8.52
CA VAL A 17 11.64 7.74 8.14
C VAL A 17 11.33 7.66 6.65
N ALA A 18 12.38 7.65 5.83
CA ALA A 18 12.26 7.33 4.41
C ALA A 18 11.94 5.83 4.28
N GLN A 19 10.70 5.47 4.63
CA GLN A 19 10.17 4.14 4.40
C GLN A 19 10.02 4.00 2.88
N ALA A 20 10.77 3.08 2.28
CA ALA A 20 10.53 2.69 0.91
C ALA A 20 9.19 1.97 0.85
N LEU A 21 8.25 2.45 0.05
CA LEU A 21 6.94 1.83 -0.15
C LEU A 21 7.13 0.35 -0.54
N GLU A 22 6.48 -0.57 0.15
CA GLU A 22 6.46 -1.98 -0.26
C GLU A 22 5.22 -2.26 -1.11
N CYS A 23 5.40 -2.93 -2.25
CA CYS A 23 4.29 -3.31 -3.13
C CYS A 23 4.44 -4.76 -3.57
N HIS A 24 3.34 -5.40 -3.95
CA HIS A 24 3.43 -6.64 -4.73
C HIS A 24 3.85 -6.34 -6.16
N VAL A 25 4.78 -7.12 -6.73
CA VAL A 25 5.29 -6.92 -8.09
C VAL A 25 5.34 -8.24 -8.85
N CYS A 26 4.67 -8.31 -9.99
CA CYS A 26 4.64 -9.48 -10.86
C CYS A 26 4.22 -9.09 -12.28
N ALA A 27 4.56 -9.92 -13.25
CA ALA A 27 4.17 -9.71 -14.64
C ALA A 27 3.26 -10.86 -15.12
N TYR A 28 2.02 -10.51 -15.45
CA TYR A 28 1.06 -11.42 -16.10
C TYR A 28 0.82 -12.76 -15.37
N GLU A 29 0.73 -12.69 -14.04
CA GLU A 29 0.63 -13.85 -13.16
C GLU A 29 -0.84 -14.12 -12.80
N GLY A 30 -1.45 -15.14 -13.43
CA GLY A 30 -2.80 -15.62 -13.13
C GLY A 30 -3.84 -14.50 -12.93
N GLU A 31 -4.80 -14.74 -12.05
CA GLU A 31 -5.78 -13.71 -11.64
C GLU A 31 -5.24 -12.79 -10.53
N ASN A 32 -4.14 -13.19 -9.88
CA ASN A 32 -3.51 -12.42 -8.82
C ASN A 32 -2.09 -12.94 -8.50
N CYS A 33 -1.31 -12.15 -7.77
CA CYS A 33 0.03 -12.51 -7.30
C CYS A 33 0.35 -11.82 -5.97
N PHE A 34 1.19 -12.47 -5.16
CA PHE A 34 1.64 -11.96 -3.87
C PHE A 34 3.16 -12.07 -3.76
N ASN A 35 3.86 -11.10 -4.36
CA ASN A 35 5.31 -11.04 -4.36
C ASN A 35 5.76 -9.67 -3.81
N PRO A 36 5.77 -9.50 -2.48
CA PRO A 36 6.12 -8.23 -1.84
C PRO A 36 7.58 -7.87 -2.15
N MET A 37 7.80 -6.64 -2.60
CA MET A 37 9.14 -6.10 -2.86
C MET A 37 9.20 -4.62 -2.46
N PRO A 38 10.33 -4.16 -1.91
CA PRO A 38 10.56 -2.75 -1.66
C PRO A 38 10.69 -1.98 -2.98
N CYS A 39 9.98 -0.87 -3.09
CA CYS A 39 10.04 0.00 -4.26
C CYS A 39 11.21 0.99 -4.17
N PRO A 40 11.75 1.46 -5.31
CA PRO A 40 12.73 2.55 -5.34
C PRO A 40 12.22 3.84 -4.68
N ALA A 41 13.11 4.65 -4.12
CA ALA A 41 12.75 5.87 -3.37
C ALA A 41 11.92 6.90 -4.16
N MET A 42 11.98 6.88 -5.50
CA MET A 42 11.20 7.77 -6.36
C MET A 42 9.75 7.31 -6.59
N VAL A 43 9.37 6.13 -6.10
CA VAL A 43 8.05 5.54 -6.27
C VAL A 43 7.12 6.00 -5.16
N ALA A 44 5.90 6.39 -5.55
CA ALA A 44 4.86 6.83 -4.63
C ALA A 44 3.57 6.01 -4.74
N TYR A 45 3.49 5.05 -5.66
CA TYR A 45 2.29 4.28 -5.93
C TYR A 45 2.59 2.80 -6.21
N CYS A 46 1.76 1.93 -5.64
CA CYS A 46 1.58 0.58 -6.13
C CYS A 46 0.52 0.60 -7.24
N MET A 47 0.88 0.09 -8.41
CA MET A 47 -0.01 -0.03 -9.56
C MET A 47 -0.43 -1.49 -9.76
N THR A 48 -1.72 -1.71 -10.00
CA THR A 48 -2.27 -2.99 -10.47
C THR A 48 -2.93 -2.79 -11.81
N THR A 49 -2.56 -3.61 -12.79
CA THR A 49 -3.21 -3.66 -14.10
C THR A 49 -3.85 -5.02 -14.28
N ARG A 50 -5.14 -5.04 -14.62
CA ARG A 50 -5.92 -6.24 -14.95
C ARG A 50 -6.24 -6.21 -16.42
N THR A 51 -5.73 -7.18 -17.18
CA THR A 51 -6.00 -7.33 -18.61
C THR A 51 -6.97 -8.48 -18.82
N TYR A 52 -8.12 -8.19 -19.42
CA TYR A 52 -9.22 -9.14 -19.64
C TYR A 52 -9.12 -9.74 -21.04
N TYR A 53 -8.99 -11.06 -21.13
CA TYR A 53 -9.04 -11.81 -22.40
C TYR A 53 -10.46 -12.26 -22.72
N THR A 54 -11.23 -12.60 -21.69
CA THR A 54 -12.67 -12.87 -21.76
C THR A 54 -13.37 -12.17 -20.59
N GLN A 55 -14.69 -12.29 -20.48
CA GLN A 55 -15.43 -11.75 -19.33
C GLN A 55 -14.98 -12.36 -17.99
N THR A 56 -14.42 -13.58 -18.02
CA THR A 56 -14.05 -14.36 -16.82
C THR A 56 -12.56 -14.65 -16.71
N LYS A 57 -11.78 -14.44 -17.78
CA LYS A 57 -10.34 -14.69 -17.79
C LYS A 57 -9.59 -13.38 -17.87
N MET A 58 -8.79 -13.11 -16.84
CA MET A 58 -7.92 -11.95 -16.77
C MET A 58 -6.50 -12.35 -16.36
N LYS A 59 -5.54 -11.48 -16.68
CA LYS A 59 -4.20 -11.52 -16.11
C LYS A 59 -3.92 -10.27 -15.30
N VAL A 60 -3.20 -10.43 -14.20
CA VAL A 60 -2.75 -9.32 -13.36
C VAL A 60 -1.27 -9.03 -13.57
N SER A 61 -0.95 -7.75 -13.68
CA SER A 61 0.40 -7.21 -13.57
C SER A 61 0.43 -6.21 -12.42
N LYS A 62 1.47 -6.28 -11.57
CA LYS A 62 1.64 -5.36 -10.45
C LYS A 62 3.04 -4.75 -10.48
N SER A 63 3.15 -3.47 -10.16
CA SER A 63 4.42 -2.75 -10.26
C SER A 63 4.49 -1.53 -9.34
N CYS A 64 5.71 -1.11 -9.06
CA CYS A 64 6.06 0.14 -8.38
C CYS A 64 6.17 1.28 -9.42
N VAL A 65 5.44 2.38 -9.27
CA VAL A 65 5.50 3.51 -10.22
C VAL A 65 5.54 4.89 -9.53
N PRO A 66 6.30 5.86 -10.08
CA PRO A 66 6.35 7.22 -9.54
C PRO A 66 5.04 7.99 -9.75
N ARG A 67 4.32 7.68 -10.82
CA ARG A 67 3.03 8.26 -11.19
C ARG A 67 2.12 7.15 -11.67
N CYS A 68 0.84 7.25 -11.33
CA CYS A 68 -0.15 6.24 -11.62
C CYS A 68 -1.42 6.91 -12.15
N PHE A 69 -2.03 6.31 -13.17
CA PHE A 69 -3.26 6.79 -13.80
C PHE A 69 -4.28 5.66 -13.75
N GLU A 70 -5.33 5.86 -12.99
CA GLU A 70 -6.41 4.89 -12.89
C GLU A 70 -7.25 4.89 -14.16
N THR A 71 -7.74 3.72 -14.56
CA THR A 71 -8.74 3.65 -15.62
C THR A 71 -10.08 4.15 -15.07
N VAL A 72 -10.58 5.22 -15.66
CA VAL A 72 -11.90 5.76 -15.34
C VAL A 72 -12.96 4.98 -16.11
N TYR A 73 -13.95 4.46 -15.41
CA TYR A 73 -15.08 3.77 -16.02
C TYR A 73 -16.13 4.80 -16.46
N ASP A 74 -16.34 4.94 -17.76
CA ASP A 74 -17.34 5.85 -18.34
C ASP A 74 -18.70 5.16 -18.63
N GLY A 75 -18.84 3.87 -18.34
CA GLY A 75 -20.06 3.09 -18.55
C GLY A 75 -20.32 2.65 -19.99
N TYR A 76 -19.61 3.22 -20.96
CA TYR A 76 -19.81 2.95 -22.39
C TYR A 76 -18.61 2.22 -23.02
N SER A 77 -17.42 2.45 -22.48
CA SER A 77 -16.17 1.91 -22.99
C SER A 77 -15.88 0.51 -22.44
N LYS A 78 -15.72 -0.45 -23.36
CA LYS A 78 -15.26 -1.80 -23.02
C LYS A 78 -13.74 -1.80 -22.89
N HIS A 79 -13.24 -1.49 -21.69
CA HIS A 79 -11.80 -1.52 -21.43
C HIS A 79 -11.31 -2.97 -21.37
N ALA A 80 -10.43 -3.35 -22.31
CA ALA A 80 -9.72 -4.63 -22.26
C ALA A 80 -8.69 -4.69 -21.12
N SER A 81 -8.38 -3.55 -20.51
CA SER A 81 -7.46 -3.45 -19.39
C SER A 81 -7.91 -2.39 -18.40
N THR A 82 -7.87 -2.68 -17.10
CA THR A 82 -8.14 -1.73 -16.03
C THR A 82 -6.90 -1.52 -15.16
N THR A 83 -6.72 -0.30 -14.66
CA THR A 83 -5.59 0.10 -13.81
C THR A 83 -6.12 0.71 -12.53
N SER A 84 -5.60 0.26 -11.39
CA SER A 84 -5.89 0.80 -10.06
C SER A 84 -4.60 1.14 -9.31
N CYS A 85 -4.63 2.19 -8.49
CA CYS A 85 -3.47 2.80 -7.85
C CYS A 85 -3.69 2.97 -6.35
N CYS A 86 -2.65 2.81 -5.54
CA CYS A 86 -2.71 3.07 -4.09
C CYS A 86 -1.32 3.43 -3.54
N GLN A 87 -1.25 4.04 -2.35
CA GLN A 87 -0.04 4.70 -1.83
C GLN A 87 0.37 4.24 -0.42
N TYR A 88 0.02 3.01 -0.04
CA TYR A 88 0.38 2.44 1.25
C TYR A 88 0.93 1.02 1.07
N ASP A 89 1.66 0.53 2.05
CA ASP A 89 2.38 -0.74 1.91
C ASP A 89 1.43 -1.90 1.59
N LEU A 90 1.84 -2.69 0.61
CA LEU A 90 1.17 -3.91 0.11
C LEU A 90 -0.29 -3.69 -0.30
N CYS A 91 -0.69 -2.42 -0.54
CA CYS A 91 -2.07 -2.04 -0.86
C CYS A 91 -2.62 -2.70 -2.13
N ASN A 92 -1.72 -3.07 -3.04
CA ASN A 92 -2.07 -3.74 -4.28
C ASN A 92 -2.21 -5.27 -4.11
N GLY A 93 -2.33 -5.77 -2.88
CA GLY A 93 -2.69 -7.15 -2.58
C GLY A 93 -4.15 -7.49 -2.95
N ALA A 94 -4.54 -8.75 -2.79
CA ALA A 94 -5.98 -9.07 -2.74
C ALA A 94 -6.57 -8.36 -1.52
N GLY A 95 -7.62 -7.56 -1.72
CA GLY A 95 -8.18 -6.71 -0.67
C GLY A 95 -8.59 -7.51 0.56
N LEU A 96 -7.80 -7.40 1.62
CA LEU A 96 -8.32 -7.36 2.98
C LEU A 96 -8.00 -5.95 3.51
N THR A 97 -9.07 -5.18 3.68
CA THR A 97 -9.27 -4.13 4.68
C THR A 97 -8.03 -3.50 5.30
N ALA A 98 -7.95 -2.17 5.16
CA ALA A 98 -7.12 -1.22 5.91
C ALA A 98 -6.92 -1.57 7.41
N PRO A 99 -5.90 -1.01 8.06
CA PRO A 99 -5.07 -1.65 9.07
C PRO A 99 -5.84 -1.95 10.36
N ALA A 100 -6.15 -3.23 10.57
CA ALA A 100 -6.54 -3.75 11.90
C ALA A 100 -5.48 -3.43 12.98
N THR A 101 -4.24 -3.12 12.58
CA THR A 101 -3.13 -2.76 13.47
C THR A 101 -3.32 -1.42 14.18
N LEU A 102 -3.91 -0.41 13.53
CA LEU A 102 -4.20 0.89 14.19
C LEU A 102 -5.34 0.76 15.21
N ALA A 103 -6.35 -0.04 14.89
CA ALA A 103 -7.44 -0.34 15.83
C ALA A 103 -6.93 -1.10 17.06
N LEU A 104 -6.07 -2.11 16.87
CA LEU A 104 -5.46 -2.86 17.98
C LEU A 104 -4.57 -1.98 18.86
N ALA A 105 -3.78 -1.08 18.26
CA ALA A 105 -2.89 -0.18 18.98
C ALA A 105 -3.66 0.78 19.91
N LEU A 106 -4.79 1.34 19.44
CA LEU A 106 -5.65 2.21 20.25
C LEU A 106 -6.32 1.47 21.41
N ILE A 107 -6.73 0.22 21.19
CA ILE A 107 -7.32 -0.62 22.24
C ILE A 107 -6.29 -0.96 23.33
N LEU A 108 -5.07 -1.32 22.94
CA LEU A 108 -3.96 -1.59 23.86
C LEU A 108 -3.56 -0.36 24.69
N LEU A 109 -3.58 0.83 24.09
CA LEU A 109 -3.26 2.07 24.80
C LEU A 109 -4.34 2.41 25.86
N ALA A 110 -5.61 2.20 25.50
CA ALA A 110 -6.74 2.46 26.39
C ALA A 110 -6.78 1.48 27.59
N THR A 111 -6.45 0.21 27.37
CA THR A 111 -6.40 -0.78 28.47
C THR A 111 -5.22 -0.52 29.40
N LEU A 112 -4.06 -0.06 28.89
CA LEU A 112 -2.91 0.28 29.72
C LEU A 112 -3.18 1.48 30.64
N TRP A 113 -3.94 2.48 30.15
CA TRP A 113 -4.33 3.65 30.95
C TRP A 113 -5.40 3.33 32.00
N GLY A 114 -6.26 2.34 31.75
CA GLY A 114 -7.28 1.92 32.73
C GLY A 114 -6.76 1.02 33.86
N LEU A 115 -5.53 0.49 33.73
CA LEU A 115 -4.87 -0.34 34.75
C LEU A 115 -3.88 0.44 35.64
N LEU A 116 -3.61 1.71 35.32
CA LEU A 116 -2.72 2.60 36.09
C LEU A 116 -3.54 3.48 37.04
#